data_AF-A0A528A946-F1
#
_entry.id   AF-A0A528A946-F1
#
_cell.length_a   1.000
_cell.length_b   1.000
_cell.length_c   1.000
_cell.angle_alpha   90.00
_cell.angle_beta   90.00
_cell.angle_gamma   90.00
#
_symmetry.space_group_name_H-M   'P 1'
#
loop_
_entity.id
_entity.type
_entity.pdbx_description
1 polymer ?
#
loop_
_entity_poly.entity_id
_entity_poly.type
_entity_poly.pdbx_seq_one_letter_code
_entity_poly.pdbx_strand_id
1 'polypeptide(L)'
;RCIVAVSEGVSTADGKALVESLVPPDKLERDAHGNVKLSGSDLPAALERALAEGLPGKRARVDALGYMPRGYVGAINPVDAQEAFDAGVFAVAVAEQGGGSVALQYDGEKTVLNKVPLKNVAGKTRHMPDDFMLPDANQLSDAGMAYLKRLVPEKYKVGKPFV
;
A
#
# COMPACT_ATOMS: atom_id res chain seq x y z
N ARG A 1 24.91 -2.46 -5.55
CA ARG A 1 23.94 -2.34 -4.44
C ARG A 1 22.55 -2.47 -5.06
N CYS A 2 21.68 -3.31 -4.51
CA CYS A 2 20.30 -3.49 -4.98
C CYS A 2 19.36 -3.15 -3.81
N ILE A 3 18.27 -2.44 -4.09
CA ILE A 3 17.21 -2.13 -3.12
C ILE A 3 15.93 -2.72 -3.69
N VAL A 4 15.24 -3.51 -2.88
CA VAL A 4 14.00 -4.18 -3.29
C VAL A 4 12.91 -3.74 -2.31
N ALA A 5 11.83 -3.19 -2.86
CA ALA A 5 10.59 -2.98 -2.11
C ALA A 5 9.67 -4.17 -2.40
N VAL A 6 9.15 -4.80 -1.35
CA VAL A 6 8.27 -5.97 -1.46
C VAL A 6 7.02 -5.70 -0.65
N SER A 7 5.86 -5.86 -1.26
CA SER A 7 4.58 -5.79 -0.55
C SER A 7 4.39 -7.02 0.33
N GLU A 8 3.81 -6.82 1.51
CA GLU A 8 3.48 -7.90 2.46
C GLU A 8 2.59 -8.98 1.84
N GLY A 9 1.69 -8.58 0.93
CA GLY A 9 0.82 -9.47 0.16
C GLY A 9 1.38 -9.93 -1.19
N VAL A 10 2.71 -9.99 -1.34
CA VAL A 10 3.31 -10.59 -2.56
C VAL A 10 2.87 -12.05 -2.69
N SER A 11 2.51 -12.44 -3.90
CA SER A 11 2.01 -13.77 -4.22
C SER A 11 2.93 -14.52 -5.16
N THR A 12 2.89 -15.85 -5.09
CA THR A 12 3.52 -16.77 -6.05
C THR A 12 2.69 -16.88 -7.33
N ALA A 13 3.26 -17.49 -8.37
CA ALA A 13 2.60 -17.66 -9.66
C ALA A 13 1.31 -18.49 -9.59
N ASP A 14 1.17 -19.37 -8.58
CA ASP A 14 -0.05 -20.13 -8.29
C ASP A 14 -1.06 -19.35 -7.44
N GLY A 15 -0.83 -18.05 -7.20
CA GLY A 15 -1.75 -17.15 -6.52
C GLY A 15 -1.75 -17.20 -5.00
N LYS A 16 -0.91 -18.05 -4.39
CA LYS A 16 -0.79 -18.13 -2.92
C LYS A 16 0.06 -16.98 -2.39
N ALA A 17 -0.13 -16.62 -1.12
CA ALA A 17 0.77 -15.66 -0.50
C ALA A 17 2.18 -16.26 -0.42
N LEU A 18 3.21 -15.46 -0.74
CA LEU A 18 4.60 -15.95 -0.74
C LEU A 18 5.02 -16.50 0.62
N VAL A 19 4.52 -15.92 1.72
CA VAL A 19 4.79 -16.40 3.07
C VAL A 19 4.35 -17.86 3.26
N GLU A 20 3.26 -18.30 2.62
CA GLU A 20 2.80 -19.68 2.68
C GLU A 20 3.75 -20.67 1.98
N SER A 21 4.57 -20.17 1.05
CA SER A 21 5.57 -20.99 0.35
C SER A 21 6.91 -21.02 1.08
N LEU A 22 7.20 -20.03 1.93
CA LEU A 22 8.48 -19.89 2.61
C LEU A 22 8.45 -20.32 4.09
N VAL A 23 7.28 -20.29 4.72
CA VAL A 23 7.11 -20.56 6.15
C VAL A 23 6.40 -21.91 6.34
N PRO A 24 6.93 -22.79 7.22
CA PRO A 24 6.30 -24.07 7.51
C PRO A 24 4.81 -23.94 7.94
N PRO A 25 3.91 -24.85 7.51
CA PRO A 25 2.48 -24.74 7.79
C PRO A 25 2.10 -24.65 9.27
N ASP A 26 2.87 -25.30 10.15
CA ASP A 26 2.68 -25.29 11.60
C ASP A 26 2.98 -23.92 12.26
N LYS A 27 3.64 -23.02 11.53
CA LYS A 27 3.98 -21.67 11.97
C LYS A 27 3.15 -20.58 11.28
N LEU A 28 2.27 -20.95 10.35
CA LEU A 28 1.38 -20.01 9.68
C LEU A 28 0.20 -19.67 10.60
N GLU A 29 0.21 -18.46 11.15
CA GLU A 29 -0.95 -17.93 11.87
C GLU A 29 -2.09 -17.62 10.89
N ARG A 30 -3.33 -17.96 11.29
CA ARG A 30 -4.54 -17.61 10.54
C ARG A 30 -5.50 -16.81 11.41
N ASP A 31 -6.20 -15.86 10.79
CA ASP A 31 -7.23 -15.08 11.47
C ASP A 31 -8.53 -15.88 11.68
N ALA A 32 -9.53 -15.26 12.32
CA ALA A 32 -10.83 -15.89 12.58
C ALA A 32 -11.62 -16.24 11.30
N HIS A 33 -11.22 -15.72 10.14
CA HIS A 33 -11.80 -16.00 8.84
C HIS A 33 -10.99 -17.04 8.04
N GLY A 34 -9.90 -17.57 8.61
CA GLY A 34 -9.01 -18.54 7.98
C GLY A 34 -7.97 -17.93 7.04
N ASN A 35 -7.89 -16.60 6.95
CA ASN A 35 -6.88 -15.93 6.13
C ASN A 35 -5.52 -16.05 6.81
N VAL A 36 -4.47 -16.22 6.01
CA VAL A 36 -3.10 -16.17 6.54
C VAL A 36 -2.80 -14.77 7.03
N LYS A 37 -2.29 -14.69 8.25
CA LYS A 37 -1.78 -13.45 8.81
C LYS A 37 -0.47 -13.10 8.11
N LEU A 38 -0.52 -12.11 7.22
CA LEU A 38 0.64 -11.65 6.47
C LEU A 38 1.54 -10.72 7.31
N SER A 39 0.99 -10.14 8.37
CA SER A 39 1.67 -9.14 9.18
C SER A 39 2.60 -9.79 10.19
N GLY A 40 3.85 -9.34 10.26
CA GLY A 40 4.81 -9.81 11.25
C GLY A 40 6.22 -9.90 10.70
N SER A 41 7.05 -10.69 11.38
CA SER A 41 8.48 -10.86 11.05
C SER A 41 8.75 -12.08 10.16
N ASP A 42 7.74 -12.88 9.86
CA ASP A 42 7.93 -14.17 9.18
C ASP A 42 8.38 -14.01 7.73
N LEU A 43 7.69 -13.16 6.95
CA LEU A 43 8.10 -12.86 5.57
C LEU A 43 9.49 -12.20 5.50
N PRO A 44 9.83 -11.17 6.30
CA PRO A 44 11.17 -10.62 6.36
C PRO A 44 12.26 -11.65 6.67
N ALA A 45 12.06 -12.48 7.71
CA ALA A 45 13.02 -13.50 8.10
C ALA A 45 13.20 -14.57 7.01
N ALA A 46 12.10 -14.96 6.36
CA ALA A 46 12.13 -15.90 5.25
C ALA A 46 12.88 -15.34 4.03
N LEU A 47 12.66 -14.07 3.67
CA LEU A 47 13.39 -13.39 2.60
C LEU A 47 14.88 -13.25 2.92
N GLU A 48 15.23 -12.87 4.15
CA GLU A 48 16.62 -12.74 4.58
C GLU A 48 17.36 -14.09 4.45
N ARG A 49 16.72 -15.18 4.89
CA ARG A 49 17.24 -16.53 4.75
C ARG A 49 17.42 -16.92 3.29
N ALA A 50 16.38 -16.74 2.46
CA ALA A 50 16.43 -17.08 1.03
C ALA A 50 17.56 -16.32 0.30
N LEU A 51 17.78 -15.05 0.65
CA LEU A 51 18.87 -14.25 0.10
C LEU A 51 20.24 -14.73 0.58
N ALA A 52 20.39 -15.12 1.85
CA ALA A 52 21.64 -15.63 2.38
C ALA A 52 22.06 -16.97 1.74
N GLU A 53 21.08 -17.86 1.51
CA GLU A 53 21.29 -19.16 0.86
C GLU A 53 21.51 -19.01 -0.65
N GLY A 54 20.70 -18.19 -1.33
CA GLY A 54 20.75 -18.03 -2.78
C GLY A 54 21.88 -17.12 -3.29
N LEU A 55 22.43 -16.25 -2.44
CA LEU A 55 23.47 -15.29 -2.80
C LEU A 55 24.65 -15.33 -1.81
N PRO A 56 25.41 -16.44 -1.77
CA PRO A 56 26.49 -16.61 -0.81
C PRO A 56 27.55 -15.50 -0.93
N GLY A 57 28.03 -15.03 0.22
CA GLY A 57 29.03 -13.95 0.30
C GLY A 57 28.48 -12.55 0.04
N LYS A 58 27.16 -12.38 -0.14
CA LYS A 58 26.50 -11.08 -0.21
C LYS A 58 25.84 -10.73 1.12
N ARG A 59 25.92 -9.46 1.53
CA ARG A 59 25.21 -8.97 2.71
C ARG A 59 23.80 -8.53 2.32
N ALA A 60 22.80 -9.23 2.83
CA ALA A 60 21.40 -8.82 2.79
C ALA A 60 20.99 -8.13 4.10
N ARG A 61 19.98 -7.26 4.02
CA ARG A 61 19.27 -6.68 5.16
C ARG A 61 17.81 -6.56 4.75
N VAL A 62 16.91 -7.04 5.59
CA VAL A 62 15.47 -7.03 5.31
C VAL A 62 14.76 -6.38 6.49
N ASP A 63 14.04 -5.30 6.23
CA ASP A 63 13.34 -4.51 7.23
C ASP A 63 11.83 -4.53 6.92
N ALA A 64 11.00 -4.85 7.91
CA ALA A 64 9.57 -4.59 7.87
C ALA A 64 9.28 -3.27 8.59
N LEU A 65 8.82 -2.26 7.84
CA LEU A 65 8.59 -0.93 8.40
C LEU A 65 7.30 -0.84 9.26
N GLY A 66 6.36 -1.77 9.07
CA GLY A 66 5.17 -1.92 9.91
C GLY A 66 4.37 -0.62 10.07
N TYR A 67 4.22 -0.15 11.31
CA TYR A 67 3.47 1.07 11.64
C TYR A 67 4.13 2.36 11.20
N MET A 68 5.45 2.38 11.01
CA MET A 68 6.20 3.60 10.70
C MET A 68 5.62 4.35 9.48
N PRO A 69 5.44 3.74 8.29
CA PRO A 69 4.89 4.44 7.13
C PRO A 69 3.40 4.84 7.27
N ARG A 70 2.68 4.34 8.29
CA ARG A 70 1.24 4.59 8.48
C ARG A 70 0.94 5.63 9.56
N GLY A 71 1.85 5.79 10.51
CA GLY A 71 1.66 6.64 11.70
C GLY A 71 2.72 7.71 11.90
N TYR A 72 3.63 7.90 10.94
CA TYR A 72 4.72 8.86 11.11
C TYR A 72 4.26 10.30 10.89
N VAL A 73 3.75 10.91 11.96
CA VAL A 73 3.33 12.33 12.02
C VAL A 73 4.45 13.33 11.68
N GLY A 74 5.71 12.87 11.68
CA GLY A 74 6.86 13.63 11.26
C GLY A 74 7.04 13.73 9.74
N ALA A 75 6.31 12.96 8.92
CA ALA A 75 6.34 13.07 7.46
C ALA A 75 4.96 13.40 6.91
N ILE A 76 4.70 14.68 6.73
CA ILE A 76 3.40 15.15 6.24
C ILE A 76 3.46 15.31 4.72
N ASN A 77 2.54 14.64 4.04
CA ASN A 77 2.24 14.89 2.64
C ASN A 77 1.15 15.97 2.53
N PRO A 78 1.44 17.15 1.95
CA PRO A 78 0.46 18.23 1.85
C PRO A 78 -0.72 17.89 0.93
N VAL A 79 -0.53 17.06 -0.10
CA VAL A 79 -1.62 16.62 -0.99
C VAL A 79 -2.58 15.75 -0.21
N ASP A 80 -2.07 14.70 0.44
CA ASP A 80 -2.86 13.78 1.27
C ASP A 80 -3.58 14.52 2.41
N ALA A 81 -2.90 15.43 3.10
CA ALA A 81 -3.49 16.19 4.20
C ALA A 81 -4.66 17.08 3.73
N GLN A 82 -4.50 17.77 2.60
CA GLN A 82 -5.55 18.62 2.03
C GLN A 82 -6.72 17.77 1.51
N GLU A 83 -6.42 16.74 0.73
CA GLU A 83 -7.41 15.83 0.16
C GLU A 83 -8.23 15.10 1.25
N ALA A 84 -7.58 14.67 2.34
CA ALA A 84 -8.26 14.07 3.49
C ALA A 84 -9.16 15.07 4.24
N PHE A 85 -8.70 16.31 4.42
CA PHE A 85 -9.51 17.37 5.04
C PHE A 85 -10.75 17.68 4.20
N ASP A 86 -10.57 17.91 2.90
CA ASP A 86 -11.67 18.23 1.98
C ASP A 86 -12.68 17.08 1.89
N ALA A 87 -12.22 15.83 1.90
CA ALA A 87 -13.08 14.66 1.96
C ALA A 87 -13.94 14.63 3.24
N GLY A 88 -13.35 14.98 4.39
CA GLY A 88 -14.08 15.09 5.66
C GLY A 88 -15.14 16.20 5.64
N VAL A 89 -14.80 17.37 5.09
CA VAL A 89 -15.75 18.49 4.91
C VAL A 89 -16.91 18.07 4.00
N PHE A 90 -16.61 17.48 2.84
CA PHE A 90 -17.62 17.02 1.90
C PHE A 90 -18.50 15.90 2.47
N ALA A 91 -17.96 15.05 3.35
CA ALA A 91 -18.72 14.00 4.03
C ALA A 91 -19.90 14.55 4.85
N VAL A 92 -19.78 15.76 5.43
CA VAL A 92 -20.88 16.42 6.14
C VAL A 92 -22.07 16.67 5.21
N ALA A 93 -21.82 17.23 4.02
CA ALA A 93 -22.86 17.43 3.00
C ALA A 93 -23.42 16.10 2.47
N VAL A 94 -22.58 15.08 2.31
CA VAL A 94 -23.02 13.74 1.90
C VAL A 94 -23.94 13.10 2.94
N ALA A 95 -23.71 13.33 4.23
CA ALA A 95 -24.55 12.83 5.31
C ALA A 95 -25.98 13.41 5.23
N GLU A 96 -26.12 14.72 4.97
CA GLU A 96 -27.43 15.36 4.78
C GLU A 96 -28.22 14.80 3.59
N GLN A 97 -27.51 14.30 2.57
CA GLN A 97 -28.10 13.65 1.39
C GLN A 97 -28.44 12.15 1.62
N GLY A 98 -28.45 11.67 2.86
CA GLY A 98 -28.73 10.27 3.20
C GLY A 98 -27.51 9.34 3.19
N GLY A 99 -26.30 9.89 3.19
CA GLY A 99 -25.05 9.13 3.37
C GLY A 99 -24.50 8.45 2.10
N GLY A 100 -23.24 8.02 2.18
CA GLY A 100 -22.50 7.38 1.09
C GLY A 100 -20.99 7.34 1.38
N SER A 101 -20.22 6.73 0.48
CA SER A 101 -18.76 6.82 0.50
C SER A 101 -18.32 8.10 -0.22
N VAL A 102 -17.41 8.86 0.37
CA VAL A 102 -16.71 9.96 -0.31
C VAL A 102 -15.52 9.37 -1.05
N ALA A 103 -15.52 9.48 -2.37
CA ALA A 103 -14.44 9.01 -3.22
C ALA A 103 -13.70 10.18 -3.86
N LEU A 104 -12.38 10.12 -3.85
CA LEU A 104 -11.50 11.04 -4.55
C LEU A 104 -11.22 10.47 -5.95
N GLN A 105 -11.54 11.23 -6.99
CA GLN A 105 -11.41 10.80 -8.38
C GLN A 105 -10.63 11.83 -9.19
N TYR A 106 -9.74 11.39 -10.07
CA TYR A 106 -9.05 12.30 -10.99
C TYR A 106 -9.86 12.45 -12.26
N ASP A 107 -10.21 13.69 -12.63
CA ASP A 107 -11.01 13.99 -13.82
C ASP A 107 -10.15 14.24 -15.08
N GLY A 108 -8.83 14.12 -14.96
CA GLY A 108 -7.86 14.44 -16.02
C GLY A 108 -7.12 15.76 -15.78
N GLU A 109 -7.62 16.60 -14.88
CA GLU A 109 -6.98 17.87 -14.50
C GLU A 109 -6.70 17.92 -13.01
N LYS A 110 -7.68 17.56 -12.17
CA LYS A 110 -7.60 17.64 -10.70
C LYS A 110 -8.31 16.49 -10.00
N THR A 111 -8.05 16.34 -8.72
CA THR A 111 -8.83 15.46 -7.85
C THR A 111 -10.16 16.14 -7.51
N VAL A 112 -11.26 15.43 -7.72
CA VAL A 112 -12.63 15.83 -7.36
C VAL A 112 -13.26 14.86 -6.37
N LEU A 113 -14.18 15.36 -5.57
CA LEU A 113 -14.90 14.60 -4.54
C LEU A 113 -16.27 14.17 -5.06
N ASN A 114 -16.54 12.87 -4.99
CA ASN A 114 -17.80 12.30 -5.44
C ASN A 114 -18.47 11.45 -4.36
N LYS A 115 -19.79 11.57 -4.25
CA LYS A 115 -20.62 10.67 -3.45
C LYS A 115 -20.83 9.37 -4.22
N VAL A 116 -20.40 8.25 -3.64
CA VAL A 116 -20.55 6.92 -4.22
C VAL A 116 -21.47 6.06 -3.33
N PRO A 117 -22.49 5.39 -3.90
CA PRO A 117 -23.32 4.45 -3.14
C PRO A 117 -22.48 3.35 -2.48
N LEU A 118 -22.77 2.99 -1.22
CA LEU A 118 -21.97 2.00 -0.47
C LEU A 118 -21.92 0.63 -1.18
N LYS A 119 -23.00 0.21 -1.84
CA LYS A 119 -23.03 -1.03 -2.64
C LYS A 119 -21.99 -1.07 -3.78
N ASN A 120 -21.49 0.09 -4.21
CA ASN A 120 -20.49 0.18 -5.26
C ASN A 120 -19.06 0.00 -4.73
N VAL A 121 -18.83 0.07 -3.42
CA VAL A 121 -17.49 -0.02 -2.79
C VAL A 121 -17.38 -1.14 -1.76
N ALA A 122 -18.46 -1.50 -1.07
CA ALA A 122 -18.45 -2.52 -0.04
C ALA A 122 -18.07 -3.88 -0.62
N GLY A 123 -17.02 -4.50 -0.06
CA GLY A 123 -16.52 -5.80 -0.49
C GLY A 123 -15.88 -5.82 -1.88
N LYS A 124 -15.58 -4.65 -2.47
CA LYS A 124 -14.92 -4.56 -3.78
C LYS A 124 -13.49 -4.07 -3.64
N THR A 125 -12.62 -4.62 -4.47
CA THR A 125 -11.20 -4.28 -4.51
C THR A 125 -10.89 -3.54 -5.81
N ARG A 126 -10.16 -2.43 -5.72
CA ARG A 126 -9.54 -1.79 -6.88
C ARG A 126 -8.15 -2.39 -7.06
N HIS A 127 -7.99 -3.18 -8.11
CA HIS A 127 -6.67 -3.69 -8.49
C HIS A 127 -5.81 -2.56 -9.05
N MET A 128 -4.48 -2.68 -8.88
CA MET A 128 -3.55 -1.81 -9.58
C MET A 128 -3.72 -2.01 -11.08
N PRO A 129 -3.86 -0.94 -11.88
CA PRO A 129 -3.96 -1.07 -13.34
C PRO A 129 -2.74 -1.80 -13.93
N ASP A 130 -2.97 -2.66 -14.91
CA ASP A 130 -1.89 -3.44 -15.55
C ASP A 130 -0.84 -2.54 -16.22
N ASP A 131 -1.26 -1.39 -16.74
CA ASP A 131 -0.40 -0.41 -17.40
C ASP A 131 0.45 0.42 -16.42
N PHE A 132 0.33 0.22 -15.11
CA PHE A 132 1.19 0.90 -14.12
C PHE A 132 2.58 0.27 -14.00
N MET A 133 2.77 -0.94 -14.53
CA MET A 133 4.04 -1.66 -14.51
C MET A 133 4.56 -1.85 -15.94
N LEU A 134 5.88 -1.88 -16.09
CA LEU A 134 6.49 -2.34 -17.35
C LEU A 134 6.32 -3.87 -17.48
N PRO A 135 6.02 -4.39 -18.68
CA PRO A 135 5.97 -5.83 -18.91
C PRO A 135 7.31 -6.50 -18.55
N ASP A 136 7.25 -7.67 -17.92
CA ASP A 136 8.41 -8.50 -17.55
C ASP A 136 9.50 -7.79 -16.73
N ALA A 137 9.15 -6.68 -16.07
CA ALA A 137 10.06 -5.90 -15.25
C ALA A 137 9.43 -5.57 -13.89
N ASN A 138 10.25 -5.62 -12.83
CA ASN A 138 9.87 -5.17 -11.49
C ASN A 138 9.99 -3.63 -11.40
N GLN A 139 9.31 -2.91 -12.29
CA GLN A 139 9.45 -1.46 -12.45
C GLN A 139 8.13 -0.81 -12.87
N LEU A 140 7.86 0.38 -12.31
CA LEU A 140 6.73 1.21 -12.70
C LEU A 140 6.90 1.76 -14.13
N SER A 141 5.79 1.82 -14.86
CA SER A 141 5.69 2.51 -16.15
C SER A 141 5.59 4.03 -15.96
N ASP A 142 5.63 4.78 -17.06
CA ASP A 142 5.37 6.23 -17.04
C ASP A 142 3.96 6.56 -16.53
N ALA A 143 2.97 5.73 -16.82
CA ALA A 143 1.60 5.90 -16.32
C ALA A 143 1.52 5.71 -14.80
N GLY A 144 2.16 4.67 -14.27
CA GLY A 144 2.25 4.43 -12.83
C GLY A 144 3.02 5.54 -12.11
N MET A 145 4.13 6.00 -12.70
CA MET A 145 4.91 7.12 -12.18
C MET A 145 4.13 8.43 -12.20
N ALA A 146 3.37 8.73 -13.26
CA ALA A 146 2.53 9.92 -13.34
C ALA A 146 1.44 9.91 -12.26
N TYR A 147 0.81 8.75 -12.01
CA TYR A 147 -0.17 8.59 -10.94
C TYR A 147 0.45 8.89 -9.56
N LEU A 148 1.62 8.32 -9.25
CA LEU A 148 2.26 8.52 -7.95
C LEU A 148 2.80 9.94 -7.78
N LYS A 149 3.37 10.57 -8.82
CA LYS A 149 3.87 11.96 -8.76
C LYS A 149 2.77 12.97 -8.44
N ARG A 150 1.52 12.69 -8.82
CA ARG A 150 0.37 13.51 -8.46
C ARG A 150 0.06 13.44 -6.97
N LEU A 151 0.24 12.27 -6.36
CA LEU A 151 -0.19 11.98 -4.99
C LEU A 151 0.92 12.14 -3.95
N VAL A 152 2.17 11.86 -4.33
CA VAL A 152 3.32 11.77 -3.42
C VAL A 152 4.33 12.85 -3.80
N PRO A 153 4.66 13.79 -2.89
CA PRO A 153 5.67 14.79 -3.15
C PRO A 153 7.06 14.14 -3.20
N GLU A 154 7.98 14.70 -4.00
CA GLU A 154 9.37 14.22 -4.04
C GLU A 154 10.07 14.29 -2.68
N LYS A 155 9.66 15.25 -1.84
CA LYS A 155 10.13 15.40 -0.47
C LYS A 155 8.95 15.64 0.46
N TYR A 156 8.85 14.84 1.52
CA TYR A 156 7.90 15.10 2.59
C TYR A 156 8.35 16.31 3.41
N LYS A 157 7.37 17.02 4.00
CA LYS A 157 7.68 18.07 4.98
C LYS A 157 7.80 17.43 6.35
N VAL A 158 8.82 17.84 7.10
CA VAL A 158 8.95 17.41 8.49
C VAL A 158 7.83 18.08 9.30
N GLY A 159 6.89 17.28 9.78
CA GLY A 159 5.82 17.74 10.66
C GLY A 159 6.39 18.24 11.99
N LYS A 160 5.77 19.27 12.57
CA LYS A 160 6.09 19.74 13.91
C LYS A 160 4.92 19.40 14.85
N PRO A 161 4.86 18.17 15.39
CA PRO A 161 3.68 17.67 16.09
C PRO A 161 3.38 18.33 17.45
N PHE A 162 4.27 19.19 17.96
CA PHE A 162 4.17 19.77 19.31
C PHE A 162 4.41 21.29 19.33
N VAL A 163 3.92 22.03 18.33
CA VAL A 163 3.94 23.51 18.34
C VAL A 163 2.61 24.04 18.82
#